data_AF-A0A661LNV7-F1
#
_entry.id   AF-A0A661LNV7-F1
#
_cell.length_a   1.000
_cell.length_b   1.000
_cell.length_c   1.000
_cell.angle_alpha   90.00
_cell.angle_beta   90.00
_cell.angle_gamma   90.00
#
_symmetry.space_group_name_H-M   'P 1'
#
loop_
_entity.id
_entity.type
_entity.pdbx_description
1 polymer ?
#
loop_
_entity_poly.entity_id
_entity_poly.type
_entity_poly.pdbx_seq_one_letter_code
_entity_poly.pdbx_strand_id
1 'polypeptide(L)' 'MAGYEALKDKVQELAERVWDEPGIEARFRKLAQEGIPGKIHNRNEIISHKHEILDRVQRLGEEYEYHI' A
#
# COMPACT_ATOMS: atom_id res chain seq x y z
N MET A 1 21.61 1.01 -9.43
CA MET A 1 21.28 1.02 -10.88
C MET A 1 20.07 0.13 -11.21
N ALA A 2 19.91 -1.05 -10.59
CA ALA A 2 18.72 -1.90 -10.80
C ALA A 2 17.36 -1.26 -10.43
N GLY A 3 17.35 -0.37 -9.42
CA GLY A 3 16.11 0.30 -8.99
C GLY A 3 15.54 1.31 -9.99
N TYR A 4 16.36 1.86 -10.89
CA TYR A 4 15.89 2.89 -11.85
C TYR A 4 15.13 2.27 -13.03
N GLU A 5 15.62 1.15 -13.57
CA GLU A 5 14.92 0.43 -14.63
C GLU A 5 13.61 -0.19 -14.09
N ALA A 6 13.62 -0.75 -12.88
CA ALA A 6 12.40 -1.25 -12.23
C ALA A 6 11.35 -0.13 -11.99
N LEU A 7 11.80 1.08 -11.65
CA LEU A 7 10.92 2.24 -11.53
C LEU A 7 10.33 2.64 -12.90
N LYS A 8 11.14 2.61 -13.95
CA LYS A 8 10.71 2.94 -15.31
C LYS A 8 9.67 1.96 -15.84
N ASP A 9 9.85 0.67 -15.59
CA ASP A 9 8.88 -0.37 -15.94
C ASP A 9 7.55 -0.18 -15.20
N LYS A 10 7.61 0.16 -13.91
CA LYS A 10 6.43 0.51 -13.10
C LYS A 10 5.70 1.74 -13.65
N VAL A 11 6.43 2.76 -14.07
CA VAL A 11 5.83 3.97 -14.65
C VAL A 11 5.13 3.66 -15.96
N GLN A 12 5.74 2.83 -16.81
CA GLN A 12 5.14 2.40 -18.07
C GLN A 12 3.87 1.56 -17.83
N GLU A 13 3.92 0.60 -16.90
CA GLU A 13 2.77 -0.23 -16.48
C GLU A 13 1.59 0.65 -16.03
N LEU A 14 1.86 1.68 -15.21
CA LEU A 14 0.83 2.59 -14.71
C LEU A 14 0.27 3.53 -15.78
N ALA A 15 1.08 3.89 -16.78
CA ALA A 15 0.66 4.74 -17.89
C ALA A 15 -0.25 3.99 -18.88
N GLU A 16 0.01 2.70 -19.10
CA GLU A 16 -0.78 1.84 -20.00
C GLU A 16 -2.04 1.29 -19.33
N ARG A 17 -2.11 1.37 -18.00
CA ARG A 17 -3.27 0.90 -17.23
C ARG A 17 -4.51 1.74 -17.54
N VAL A 18 -5.58 1.06 -17.94
CA VAL A 18 -6.90 1.67 -18.03
C VAL A 18 -7.44 1.86 -16.61
N TRP A 19 -7.60 3.10 -16.19
CA TRP A 19 -8.14 3.46 -14.88
C TRP A 19 -9.65 3.61 -14.96
N ASP A 20 -10.36 3.02 -13.98
CA ASP A 20 -11.78 3.28 -13.74
C ASP A 20 -11.91 4.64 -13.03
N GLU A 21 -11.69 5.73 -13.76
CA GLU A 21 -11.78 7.09 -13.24
C GLU A 21 -13.12 7.37 -12.54
N PRO A 22 -14.29 7.00 -13.10
CA PRO A 22 -15.57 7.22 -12.44
C PRO A 22 -15.69 6.47 -11.11
N GLY A 23 -15.22 5.22 -11.05
CA GLY A 23 -15.23 4.45 -9.81
C GLY A 23 -14.23 4.96 -8.77
N ILE A 24 -13.07 5.46 -9.20
CA ILE A 24 -12.10 6.12 -8.32
C ILE A 24 -12.73 7.38 -7.72
N GLU A 25 -13.34 8.22 -8.55
CA GLU A 25 -13.96 9.45 -8.08
C GLU A 25 -15.15 9.18 -7.15
N ALA A 26 -15.98 8.19 -7.44
CA ALA A 26 -17.07 7.78 -6.56
C ALA A 26 -16.55 7.33 -5.19
N ARG A 27 -15.48 6.52 -5.14
CA ARG A 27 -14.85 6.10 -3.88
C ARG A 27 -14.25 7.27 -3.12
N PHE A 28 -13.59 8.19 -3.81
CA PHE A 28 -13.03 9.39 -3.21
C PHE A 28 -14.11 10.28 -2.60
N ARG A 29 -15.17 10.57 -3.36
CA ARG A 29 -16.31 11.38 -2.87
C ARG A 29 -16.98 10.72 -1.66
N LYS A 30 -17.12 9.40 -1.66
CA LYS A 30 -17.63 8.64 -0.52
C LYS A 30 -16.75 8.83 0.72
N LEU A 31 -15.43 8.67 0.59
CA LEU A 31 -14.47 8.89 1.69
C LEU A 31 -14.44 10.35 2.18
N ALA A 32 -14.60 11.31 1.27
CA ALA A 32 -14.65 12.72 1.62
C ALA A 32 -15.94 13.07 2.40
N GLN A 33 -17.06 12.43 2.07
CA GLN A 33 -18.36 12.66 2.72
C GLN A 33 -18.51 11.89 4.04
N GLU A 34 -18.13 10.61 4.07
CA GLU A 34 -18.28 9.72 5.23
C GLU A 34 -17.09 9.82 6.20
N GLY A 35 -16.04 10.55 5.81
CA GLY A 35 -14.74 10.55 6.46
C GLY A 35 -13.95 9.28 6.15
N ILE A 36 -12.69 9.24 6.58
CA ILE A 36 -11.91 8.01 6.54
C ILE A 36 -12.49 7.12 7.65
N PRO A 37 -13.14 5.99 7.32
CA PRO A 37 -13.68 5.11 8.35
C PRO A 37 -12.54 4.73 9.28
N GLY A 38 -12.74 5.01 10.57
CA GLY A 38 -11.77 4.64 11.60
C GLY A 38 -11.49 3.16 11.47
N LYS A 39 -10.22 2.81 11.25
CA LYS A 39 -9.83 1.42 11.05
C LYS A 39 -10.18 0.65 12.33
N ILE A 40 -11.21 -0.18 12.29
CA ILE A 40 -11.59 -1.03 13.42
C ILE A 40 -10.55 -2.15 13.48
N HIS A 41 -9.67 -2.06 14.47
CA HIS A 41 -8.62 -3.05 14.68
C HIS A 41 -9.20 -4.20 15.50
N ASN A 42 -9.36 -5.37 14.88
CA ASN A 42 -9.68 -6.57 15.64
C ASN A 42 -8.46 -6.98 16.45
N ARG A 43 -8.52 -6.72 17.76
CA ARG A 43 -7.39 -6.98 18.67
C ARG A 43 -6.94 -8.44 18.65
N ASN A 44 -7.89 -9.38 18.59
CA ASN A 44 -7.58 -10.80 18.65
C ASN A 44 -6.86 -11.26 17.38
N GLU A 45 -7.28 -10.75 16.23
CA GLU A 45 -6.65 -11.01 14.94
C GLU A 45 -5.24 -10.41 14.87
N ILE A 46 -5.06 -9.18 15.36
CA ILE A 46 -3.72 -8.57 15.42
C ILE A 46 -2.76 -9.36 16.32
N ILE A 47 -3.26 -9.89 17.43
CA ILE A 47 -2.47 -10.74 18.33
C ILE A 47 -2.14 -12.07 17.66
N SER A 48 -3.08 -12.70 16.94
CA SER A 48 -2.83 -13.96 16.23
C SER A 48 -1.81 -13.80 15.10
N HIS A 49 -1.80 -12.66 14.43
CA HIS A 49 -0.86 -12.34 13.34
C HIS A 49 0.37 -11.53 13.80
N LYS A 50 0.61 -11.41 15.11
CA LYS A 50 1.67 -10.54 15.65
C LYS A 50 3.04 -10.82 15.06
N HIS A 51 3.44 -12.09 14.95
CA HIS A 51 4.75 -12.46 14.39
C HIS A 51 4.87 -12.05 12.93
N GLU A 52 3.87 -12.37 12.10
CA GLU A 52 3.86 -12.01 10.67
C GLU A 52 3.95 -10.49 10.45
N ILE A 53 3.28 -9.71 11.30
CA ILE A 53 3.32 -8.24 11.26
C ILE A 53 4.73 -7.75 11.62
N LEU A 54 5.33 -8.27 12.69
CA LEU A 54 6.67 -7.87 13.13
C LEU A 54 7.74 -8.26 12.11
N ASP A 55 7.67 -9.46 11.55
CA ASP A 55 8.60 -9.93 10.51
C ASP A 55 8.52 -9.06 9.26
N ARG A 56 7.31 -8.63 8.88
CA ARG A 56 7.14 -7.70 7.76
C ARG A 56 7.75 -6.33 8.05
N VAL A 57 7.55 -5.79 9.25
CA VAL A 57 8.11 -4.50 9.65
C VAL A 57 9.64 -4.56 9.68
N GLN A 58 10.21 -5.63 10.25
CA GLN A 58 11.64 -5.83 10.28
C GLN A 58 12.24 -5.90 8.86
N ARG A 59 11.66 -6.73 7.98
CA ARG A 59 12.11 -6.86 6.60
C ARG A 59 12.09 -5.53 5.85
N LEU A 60 11.02 -4.75 6.02
CA LEU A 60 10.93 -3.42 5.41
C LEU A 60 11.97 -2.46 5.98
N GLY A 61 12.23 -2.51 7.29
CA GLY A 61 13.29 -1.72 7.92
C GLY A 61 14.67 -2.05 7.36
N GLU A 62 14.99 -3.34 7.26
CA GLU A 62 16.24 -3.83 6.66
C GLU A 62 16.37 -3.42 5.19
N GLU A 63 15.28 -3.48 4.42
CA GLU A 63 15.26 -3.04 3.03
C GLU A 63 15.53 -1.53 2.89
N TYR A 64 14.97 -0.71 3.78
CA TYR A 64 15.26 0.73 3.77
C TYR A 64 16.68 1.07 4.22
N GLU A 65 17.26 0.31 5.15
CA GLU A 65 18.59 0.59 5.70
C GLU A 65 19.73 0.06 4.82
N TYR A 66 19.54 -1.10 4.19
CA TYR A 66 20.61 -1.81 3.47
C TYR A 66 20.40 -1.90 1.95
N HIS A 67 19.25 -1.47 1.41
CA HIS A 67 18.95 -1.54 -0.02
C HIS A 67 18.60 -0.18 -0.68
N ILE A 68 18.87 0.94 0.00
CA ILE A 68 18.97 2.29 -0.59
C ILE A 68 20.44 2.63 -0.88
#